data_AF-A0A6N7IU07-F1
#
_entry.id   AF-A0A6N7IU07-F1
#
_cell.length_a   1.000
_cell.length_b   1.000
_cell.length_c   1.000
_cell.angle_alpha   90.00
_cell.angle_beta   90.00
_cell.angle_gamma   90.00
#
_symmetry.space_group_name_H-M   'P 1'
#
loop_
_entity.id
_entity.type
_entity.pdbx_description
1 polymer ?
#
loop_
_entity_poly.entity_id
_entity_poly.type
_entity_poly.pdbx_seq_one_letter_code
_entity_poly.pdbx_strand_id
1 'polypeptide(L)'
;MKRVWITLKSAGLTGTLAVKQKKNIIKNCQVIIMTPDIIHAWLLANIGDKEIMKFVASILLVVVDEVHTYTGVFGSNSAFLFRRLRHLMAVADNSPQFICASATIANPEVHLKNLFGVQFYLIGSELDTSPRYEVEILLVKPPRIADF
;
A
#
# COMPACT_ATOMS: atom_id res chain seq x y z
N MET A 1 -18.17 -32.35 -0.57
CA MET A 1 -17.76 -30.94 -0.74
C MET A 1 -16.60 -30.88 -1.74
N LYS A 2 -16.81 -30.36 -2.96
CA LYS A 2 -15.72 -30.18 -3.93
C LYS A 2 -14.96 -28.88 -3.59
N ARG A 3 -13.68 -28.99 -3.22
CA ARG A 3 -12.78 -27.82 -3.11
C ARG A 3 -12.60 -27.23 -4.50
N VAL A 4 -13.12 -26.02 -4.70
CA VAL A 4 -12.79 -25.19 -5.86
C VAL A 4 -11.47 -24.50 -5.53
N TRP A 5 -10.41 -24.86 -6.23
CA TRP A 5 -9.13 -24.18 -6.14
C TRP A 5 -9.17 -22.94 -7.03
N ILE A 6 -9.10 -21.75 -6.44
CA ILE A 6 -8.89 -20.51 -7.18
C ILE A 6 -7.38 -20.31 -7.30
N THR A 7 -6.85 -20.39 -8.52
CA THR A 7 -5.44 -20.09 -8.79
C THR A 7 -5.29 -18.59 -9.00
N LEU A 8 -4.58 -17.92 -8.09
CA LEU A 8 -4.21 -16.50 -8.21
C LEU A 8 -2.77 -16.35 -8.67
N LYS A 9 -2.51 -15.46 -9.63
CA LYS A 9 -1.14 -15.08 -10.04
C LYS A 9 -0.75 -13.76 -9.39
N SER A 10 0.38 -13.76 -8.68
CA SER A 10 0.95 -12.57 -8.05
C SER A 10 2.40 -12.34 -8.48
N ALA A 11 2.83 -11.08 -8.53
CA ALA A 11 4.22 -10.72 -8.79
C ALA A 11 4.60 -9.35 -8.22
N GLY A 12 5.88 -9.19 -7.87
CA GLY A 12 6.47 -7.91 -7.50
C GLY A 12 7.06 -7.18 -8.71
N LEU A 13 6.82 -5.88 -8.83
CA LEU A 13 7.46 -5.00 -9.80
C LEU A 13 8.55 -4.17 -9.11
N THR A 14 9.80 -4.50 -9.41
CA THR A 14 10.98 -3.81 -8.86
C THR A 14 11.74 -3.04 -9.94
N GLY A 15 12.68 -2.19 -9.50
CA GLY A 15 13.52 -1.39 -10.40
C GLY A 15 14.43 -2.23 -11.29
N THR A 16 14.82 -3.43 -10.85
CA THR A 16 15.75 -4.33 -11.53
C THR A 16 15.14 -5.09 -12.71
N LEU A 17 13.81 -5.11 -12.85
CA LEU A 17 13.13 -5.81 -13.94
C LEU A 17 13.23 -5.05 -15.26
N ALA A 18 13.48 -5.78 -16.34
CA ALA A 18 13.43 -5.22 -17.68
C ALA A 18 12.00 -4.81 -18.06
N VAL A 19 11.86 -3.80 -18.92
CA VAL A 19 10.54 -3.27 -19.34
C VAL A 19 9.61 -4.36 -19.88
N LYS A 20 10.14 -5.31 -20.66
CA LYS A 20 9.38 -6.45 -21.20
C LYS A 20 8.84 -7.35 -20.08
N GLN A 21 9.62 -7.60 -19.03
CA GLN A 21 9.17 -8.39 -17.88
C GLN A 21 8.06 -7.67 -17.12
N LYS A 22 8.21 -6.35 -16.91
CA LYS A 22 7.19 -5.53 -16.23
C LYS A 22 5.84 -5.57 -16.96
N LYS A 23 5.85 -5.40 -18.29
CA LYS A 23 4.63 -5.51 -19.12
C LYS A 23 4.00 -6.91 -19.05
N ASN A 24 4.83 -7.96 -19.06
CA ASN A 24 4.34 -9.33 -18.94
C ASN A 24 3.67 -9.59 -17.58
N ILE A 25 4.19 -9.00 -16.51
CA ILE A 25 3.56 -9.05 -15.17
C ILE A 25 2.20 -8.37 -15.20
N ILE A 26 2.13 -7.12 -15.67
CA ILE A 26 0.89 -6.33 -15.77
C ILE A 26 -0.22 -7.09 -16.52
N LYS A 27 0.14 -7.80 -17.60
CA LYS A 27 -0.82 -8.53 -18.42
C LYS A 27 -1.35 -9.82 -17.78
N ASN A 28 -0.55 -10.49 -16.97
CA ASN A 28 -0.81 -11.88 -16.57
C ASN A 28 -1.01 -12.08 -15.05
N CYS A 29 -0.77 -11.06 -14.23
CA CYS A 29 -0.91 -11.14 -12.78
C CYS A 29 -2.18 -10.42 -12.31
N GLN A 30 -2.83 -10.99 -11.30
CA GLN A 30 -4.02 -10.44 -10.66
C GLN A 30 -3.66 -9.62 -9.42
N VAL A 31 -2.55 -9.95 -8.77
CA VAL A 31 -2.02 -9.20 -7.63
C VAL A 31 -0.62 -8.69 -7.97
N ILE A 32 -0.42 -7.40 -7.87
CA ILE A 32 0.85 -6.76 -8.22
C ILE A 32 1.32 -5.94 -7.03
N ILE A 33 2.54 -6.22 -6.59
CA ILE A 33 3.19 -5.52 -5.48
C ILE A 33 4.18 -4.52 -6.07
N MET A 34 4.05 -3.24 -5.70
CA MET A 34 4.88 -2.15 -6.20
C MET A 34 5.25 -1.21 -5.06
N THR A 35 6.46 -0.66 -5.09
CA THR A 35 6.78 0.49 -4.22
C THR A 35 6.24 1.78 -4.82
N PRO A 36 6.00 2.83 -4.00
CA PRO A 36 5.64 4.16 -4.47
C PRO A 36 6.55 4.68 -5.60
N ASP A 37 7.86 4.40 -5.51
CA ASP A 37 8.84 4.82 -6.51
C ASP A 37 8.61 4.16 -7.88
N ILE A 38 8.26 2.86 -7.92
CA ILE A 38 7.97 2.17 -9.18
C ILE A 38 6.63 2.64 -9.77
N ILE A 39 5.65 2.95 -8.92
CA ILE A 39 4.42 3.59 -9.39
C ILE A 39 4.76 4.92 -10.05
N HIS A 40 5.51 5.78 -9.36
CA HIS A 40 5.88 7.11 -9.84
C HIS A 40 6.73 7.08 -11.12
N ALA A 41 7.86 6.37 -11.08
CA ALA A 41 8.86 6.41 -12.14
C ALA A 41 8.51 5.54 -13.35
N TRP A 42 7.72 4.47 -13.17
CA TRP A 42 7.42 3.53 -14.25
C TRP A 42 5.94 3.49 -14.63
N LEU A 43 5.03 3.25 -13.68
CA LEU A 43 3.61 3.08 -14.02
C LEU A 43 3.03 4.37 -14.60
N LEU A 44 3.21 5.51 -13.92
CA LEU A 44 2.72 6.80 -14.38
C LEU A 44 3.37 7.25 -15.69
N ALA A 45 4.67 7.00 -15.85
CA ALA A 45 5.41 7.37 -17.06
C ALA A 45 4.97 6.56 -18.30
N ASN A 46 4.45 5.35 -18.11
CA ASN A 46 4.03 4.45 -19.19
C ASN A 46 2.50 4.38 -19.34
N ILE A 47 1.76 5.33 -18.77
CA ILE A 47 0.30 5.33 -18.78
C ILE A 47 -0.30 5.46 -20.19
N GLY A 48 0.48 5.93 -21.18
CA GLY A 48 0.04 5.94 -22.59
C GLY A 48 -0.03 4.55 -23.24
N ASP A 49 0.53 3.52 -22.61
CA ASP A 49 0.47 2.15 -23.11
C ASP A 49 -0.92 1.53 -22.88
N LYS A 50 -1.51 0.96 -23.94
CA LYS A 50 -2.87 0.38 -23.89
C LYS A 50 -3.02 -0.73 -22.85
N GLU A 51 -1.99 -1.55 -22.63
CA GLU A 51 -2.08 -2.67 -21.68
C GLU A 51 -2.00 -2.16 -20.23
N ILE A 52 -1.24 -1.08 -19.99
CA ILE A 52 -1.18 -0.43 -18.68
C ILE A 52 -2.48 0.28 -18.38
N MET A 53 -3.07 0.99 -19.35
CA MET A 53 -4.39 1.60 -19.17
C MET A 53 -5.48 0.57 -18.85
N LYS A 54 -5.50 -0.57 -19.55
CA LYS A 54 -6.44 -1.65 -19.25
C LYS A 54 -6.26 -2.18 -17.83
N PHE A 55 -5.02 -2.33 -17.38
CA PHE A 55 -4.72 -2.74 -16.01
C PHE A 55 -5.25 -1.70 -15.01
N VAL A 56 -4.92 -0.41 -15.17
CA VAL A 56 -5.39 0.66 -14.28
C VAL A 56 -6.92 0.75 -14.24
N ALA A 57 -7.59 0.53 -15.38
CA ALA A 57 -9.04 0.51 -15.48
C ALA A 57 -9.70 -0.70 -14.79
N SER A 58 -8.95 -1.78 -14.56
CA SER A 58 -9.47 -3.02 -13.94
C SER A 58 -9.09 -3.22 -12.48
N ILE A 59 -8.33 -2.29 -11.88
CA ILE A 59 -7.98 -2.34 -10.47
C ILE A 59 -9.25 -2.24 -9.63
N LEU A 60 -9.51 -3.25 -8.80
CA LEU A 60 -10.62 -3.22 -7.84
C LEU A 60 -10.18 -2.74 -6.46
N LEU A 61 -8.92 -3.02 -6.11
CA LEU A 61 -8.38 -2.79 -4.78
C LEU A 61 -6.97 -2.22 -4.85
N VAL A 62 -6.72 -1.18 -4.06
CA VAL A 62 -5.39 -0.63 -3.79
C VAL A 62 -5.09 -0.80 -2.30
N VAL A 63 -4.10 -1.64 -1.98
CA VAL A 63 -3.64 -1.85 -0.60
C VAL A 63 -2.37 -1.07 -0.38
N VAL A 64 -2.36 -0.24 0.67
CA VAL A 64 -1.18 0.53 1.07
C VAL A 64 -0.80 0.13 2.49
N ASP A 65 0.35 -0.52 2.61
CA ASP A 65 0.89 -0.93 3.89
C ASP A 65 1.73 0.19 4.52
N GLU A 66 1.91 0.10 5.84
CA GLU A 66 2.72 1.00 6.66
C GLU A 66 2.48 2.49 6.42
N VAL A 67 1.21 2.89 6.35
CA VAL A 67 0.84 4.28 6.03
C VAL A 67 1.37 5.31 7.04
N HIS A 68 1.73 4.85 8.24
CA HIS A 68 2.37 5.64 9.28
C HIS A 68 3.76 6.16 8.88
N THR A 69 4.40 5.53 7.88
CA THR A 69 5.71 5.96 7.35
C THR A 69 5.61 7.15 6.41
N TYR A 70 4.42 7.42 5.83
CA TYR A 70 4.21 8.53 4.89
C TYR A 70 3.99 9.86 5.62
N THR A 71 5.01 10.36 6.31
CA THR A 71 4.98 11.62 7.07
C THR A 71 6.04 12.62 6.58
N GLY A 72 5.91 13.88 7.00
CA GLY A 72 6.85 14.94 6.62
C GLY A 72 6.95 15.17 5.11
N VAL A 73 8.18 15.38 4.62
CA VAL A 73 8.45 15.62 3.19
C VAL A 73 8.09 14.39 2.34
N PHE A 74 8.46 13.20 2.82
CA PHE A 74 8.13 11.95 2.14
C PHE A 74 6.61 11.75 2.04
N GLY A 75 5.89 11.98 3.13
CA GLY A 75 4.42 11.96 3.15
C GLY A 75 3.79 12.93 2.17
N SER A 76 4.36 14.13 2.02
CA SER A 76 3.86 15.13 1.07
C SER A 76 4.02 14.66 -0.37
N ASN A 77 5.18 14.10 -0.73
CA ASN A 77 5.40 13.50 -2.06
C ASN A 77 4.45 12.32 -2.32
N SER A 78 4.30 11.43 -1.33
CA SER A 78 3.38 10.29 -1.41
C SER A 78 1.92 10.74 -1.55
N ALA A 79 1.52 11.84 -0.91
CA ALA A 79 0.18 12.39 -1.07
C ALA A 79 -0.09 12.82 -2.51
N PHE A 80 0.86 13.51 -3.14
CA PHE A 80 0.75 13.87 -4.55
C PHE A 80 0.73 12.63 -5.46
N LEU A 81 1.51 11.60 -5.15
CA LEU A 81 1.51 10.34 -5.89
C LEU A 81 0.14 9.66 -5.84
N PHE A 82 -0.40 9.42 -4.65
CA PHE A 82 -1.66 8.71 -4.47
C PHE A 82 -2.85 9.46 -5.07
N ARG A 83 -2.90 10.79 -4.91
CA ARG A 83 -3.94 11.62 -5.52
C ARG A 83 -3.88 11.58 -7.05
N ARG A 84 -2.68 11.55 -7.63
CA ARG A 84 -2.47 11.46 -9.09
C ARG A 84 -2.85 10.07 -9.62
N LEU A 85 -2.49 9.01 -8.88
CA LEU A 85 -2.91 7.65 -9.19
C LEU A 85 -4.45 7.54 -9.17
N ARG A 86 -5.09 8.08 -8.13
CA ARG A 86 -6.57 8.13 -8.03
C ARG A 86 -7.20 8.91 -9.17
N HIS A 87 -6.63 10.05 -9.54
CA HIS A 87 -7.10 10.83 -10.68
C HIS A 87 -6.99 10.03 -11.99
N LEU A 88 -5.88 9.34 -12.24
CA LEU A 88 -5.72 8.49 -13.41
C LEU A 88 -6.74 7.35 -13.47
N MET A 89 -7.01 6.70 -12.33
CA MET A 89 -8.04 5.67 -12.25
C MET A 89 -9.42 6.26 -12.57
N ALA A 90 -9.74 7.45 -12.05
CA ALA A 90 -10.98 8.13 -12.38
C ALA A 90 -11.09 8.52 -13.87
N VAL A 91 -9.99 8.94 -14.50
CA VAL A 91 -9.94 9.20 -15.95
C VAL A 91 -10.18 7.92 -16.76
N ALA A 92 -9.80 6.76 -16.22
CA ALA A 92 -10.09 5.45 -16.78
C ALA A 92 -11.48 4.89 -16.39
N ASP A 93 -12.37 5.74 -15.88
CA ASP A 93 -13.71 5.39 -15.37
C ASP A 93 -13.68 4.32 -14.26
N ASN A 94 -12.64 4.36 -13.43
CA ASN A 94 -12.43 3.43 -12.34
C ASN A 94 -12.28 4.14 -10.99
N SER A 95 -12.89 3.58 -9.94
CA SER A 95 -12.84 4.08 -8.57
C SER A 95 -12.60 2.93 -7.58
N PRO A 96 -11.36 2.43 -7.48
CA PRO A 96 -11.06 1.28 -6.63
C PRO A 96 -11.21 1.59 -5.15
N GLN A 97 -11.44 0.55 -4.37
CA GLN A 97 -11.39 0.62 -2.92
C GLN A 97 -9.94 0.74 -2.45
N PHE A 98 -9.70 1.64 -1.49
CA PHE A 98 -8.41 1.74 -0.80
C PHE A 98 -8.50 1.03 0.55
N ILE A 99 -7.53 0.17 0.83
CA ILE A 99 -7.33 -0.44 2.15
C ILE A 99 -5.94 -0.04 2.62
N CYS A 100 -5.84 0.44 3.85
CA CYS A 100 -4.59 0.91 4.43
C CYS A 100 -4.30 0.14 5.71
N ALA A 101 -3.05 -0.29 5.88
CA ALA A 101 -2.55 -0.86 7.12
C ALA A 101 -1.60 0.14 7.78
N SER A 102 -1.69 0.23 9.10
CA SER A 102 -0.94 1.16 9.93
C SER A 102 -0.65 0.53 11.28
N ALA A 103 0.51 0.85 11.84
CA ALA A 103 0.74 0.79 13.28
C ALA A 103 0.06 1.99 13.96
N THR A 104 0.69 2.57 14.98
CA THR A 104 0.14 3.65 15.79
C THR A 104 0.22 5.02 15.10
N ILE A 105 -0.92 5.59 14.72
CA ILE A 105 -1.06 6.99 14.30
C ILE A 105 -2.05 7.67 15.25
N ALA A 106 -1.74 8.87 15.73
CA ALA A 106 -2.60 9.58 16.67
C ALA A 106 -3.98 9.93 16.06
N ASN A 107 -4.01 10.40 14.80
CA ASN A 107 -5.23 10.77 14.07
C ASN A 107 -5.25 10.10 12.68
N PRO A 108 -5.51 8.77 12.60
CA PRO A 108 -5.36 8.00 11.37
C PRO A 108 -6.28 8.49 10.25
N GLU A 109 -7.53 8.85 10.55
CA GLU A 109 -8.48 9.35 9.54
C GLU A 109 -8.02 10.67 8.91
N VAL A 110 -7.51 11.60 9.72
CA VAL A 110 -6.97 12.88 9.24
C VAL A 110 -5.72 12.65 8.41
N HIS A 111 -4.82 11.79 8.87
CA HIS A 111 -3.61 11.42 8.14
C HIS A 111 -3.93 10.82 6.77
N LEU A 112 -4.83 9.84 6.72
CA LEU A 112 -5.25 9.18 5.47
C LEU A 112 -6.02 10.14 4.55
N LYS A 113 -6.89 10.99 5.10
CA LYS A 113 -7.57 12.03 4.32
C LYS A 113 -6.57 13.00 3.69
N ASN A 114 -5.55 13.40 4.43
CA ASN A 114 -4.49 14.25 3.90
C ASN A 114 -3.67 13.51 2.84
N LEU A 115 -3.37 12.23 3.04
CA LEU A 115 -2.56 11.45 2.11
C LEU A 115 -3.30 11.16 0.79
N PHE A 116 -4.53 10.64 0.85
CA PHE A 116 -5.27 10.17 -0.34
C PHE A 116 -6.31 11.16 -0.87
N GLY A 117 -6.72 12.15 -0.06
CA GLY A 117 -7.74 13.14 -0.43
C GLY A 117 -9.17 12.59 -0.41
N VAL A 118 -9.43 11.49 0.31
CA VAL A 118 -10.75 10.85 0.47
C VAL A 118 -10.96 10.44 1.93
N GLN A 119 -12.21 10.19 2.31
CA GLN A 119 -12.53 9.70 3.66
C GLN A 119 -12.22 8.21 3.79
N PHE A 120 -11.83 7.80 4.99
CA PHE A 120 -11.57 6.40 5.34
C PHE A 120 -12.45 6.02 6.53
N TYR A 121 -12.87 4.76 6.56
CA TYR A 121 -13.47 4.16 7.74
C TYR A 121 -12.36 3.48 8.55
N LEU A 122 -12.22 3.88 9.82
CA LEU A 122 -11.19 3.33 10.70
C LEU A 122 -11.62 1.96 11.23
N ILE A 123 -10.74 0.96 11.07
CA ILE A 123 -10.81 -0.31 11.80
C ILE A 123 -9.73 -0.24 12.87
N GLY A 124 -10.08 0.22 14.07
CA GLY A 124 -9.13 0.42 15.16
C GLY A 124 -8.98 -0.78 16.08
N SER A 125 -8.16 -0.62 17.12
CA SER A 125 -7.87 -1.65 18.12
C SER A 125 -9.09 -2.04 18.96
N GLU A 126 -10.12 -1.20 18.98
CA GLU A 126 -11.43 -1.50 19.58
C GLU A 126 -12.17 -2.66 18.89
N LEU A 127 -11.81 -2.97 17.64
CA LEU A 127 -12.34 -4.11 16.87
C LEU A 127 -11.37 -5.29 16.81
N ASP A 128 -10.20 -5.18 17.43
CA ASP A 128 -9.20 -6.25 17.42
C ASP A 128 -9.60 -7.36 18.41
N THR A 129 -10.01 -8.50 17.86
CA THR A 129 -10.38 -9.70 18.62
C THR A 129 -9.30 -10.79 18.57
N SER A 130 -8.06 -10.44 18.18
CA SER A 130 -6.96 -11.40 18.16
C SER A 130 -6.60 -11.88 19.58
N PRO A 131 -6.17 -13.14 19.76
CA PRO A 131 -5.79 -13.65 21.08
C PRO A 131 -4.58 -12.88 21.62
N ARG A 132 -4.67 -12.45 22.89
CA ARG A 132 -3.58 -11.78 23.60
C ARG A 132 -3.14 -12.64 24.79
N TYR A 133 -1.83 -12.80 24.93
CA TYR A 133 -1.22 -13.44 26.09
C TYR A 133 -0.72 -12.37 27.06
N GLU A 134 -0.52 -12.75 28.32
CA GLU A 134 0.07 -11.85 29.32
C GLU A 134 1.47 -11.39 28.86
N VAL A 135 1.71 -10.09 28.91
CA VAL A 135 3.00 -9.46 28.57
C VAL A 135 3.51 -8.75 29.82
N GLU A 136 4.62 -9.23 30.37
CA GLU A 136 5.33 -8.55 31.46
C GLU A 136 6.34 -7.55 30.87
N ILE A 137 6.16 -6.26 31.14
CA ILE A 137 7.06 -5.18 30.69
C ILE A 137 7.86 -4.67 31.89
N LEU A 138 9.15 -5.01 31.95
CA LEU A 138 10.05 -4.57 33.02
C LEU A 138 10.87 -3.36 32.58
N LEU A 139 10.69 -2.22 33.25
CA LEU A 139 11.55 -1.05 33.09
C LEU A 139 12.77 -1.19 34.01
N VAL A 140 13.90 -1.63 33.46
CA VAL A 140 15.13 -1.84 34.22
C VAL A 140 16.02 -0.60 34.15
N LYS A 141 16.49 -0.14 35.32
CA LYS A 141 17.54 0.88 35.40
C LYS A 141 18.90 0.22 35.20
N PRO A 142 19.72 0.63 34.22
CA PRO A 142 21.04 0.04 34.04
C PRO A 142 21.93 0.27 35.28
N PRO A 143 22.85 -0.64 35.58
CA PRO A 143 23.82 -0.45 36.66
C PRO A 143 24.67 0.82 36.40
N ARG A 144 25.06 1.52 37.47
CA ARG A 144 25.87 2.75 37.40
C ARG A 144 27.37 2.49 37.21
N ILE A 145 27.78 1.23 37.23
CA ILE A 145 29.17 0.81 37.11
C ILE A 145 29.32 0.20 35.72
N ALA A 146 30.35 0.62 34.98
CA ALA A 146 30.68 0.00 33.69
C ALA A 146 31.07 -1.46 33.95
N ASP A 147 30.42 -2.38 33.25
CA ASP A 147 30.87 -3.76 33.16
C ASP A 147 32.25 -3.75 32.47
N PHE A 148 33.33 -3.89 33.25
CA PHE A 148 34.66 -4.24 32.75
C PHE A 148 34.73 -5.76 32.57
#